data_AF-D8RWR7-F1
#
_entry.id   AF-D8RWR7-F1
#
_cell.length_a   1.000
_cell.length_b   1.000
_cell.length_c   1.000
_cell.angle_alpha   90.00
_cell.angle_beta   90.00
_cell.angle_gamma   90.00
#
_symmetry.space_group_name_H-M   'P 1'
#
loop_
_entity.id
_entity.type
_entity.pdbx_description
1 polymer ?
#
loop_
_entity_poly.entity_id
_entity_poly.type
_entity_poly.pdbx_seq_one_letter_code
_entity_poly.pdbx_strand_id
1 'polypeptide(L)' 'PKRPLAPYMFFCKANRKKVVKQNPSATFGQIGRLLGTRWNGLTPNQKKPYQTKSAHDKKRY' A
#
# COMPACT_ATOMS: atom_id res chain seq x y z
N PRO A 1 21.32 -5.99 1.08
CA PRO A 1 20.13 -6.08 1.96
C PRO A 1 18.96 -5.20 1.44
N LYS A 2 17.88 -5.82 0.95
CA LYS A 2 16.68 -5.08 0.52
C LYS A 2 15.96 -4.57 1.77
N ARG A 3 15.67 -3.26 1.81
CA ARG A 3 14.99 -2.63 2.94
C ARG A 3 13.61 -3.29 3.16
N PRO A 4 13.20 -3.50 4.42
CA PRO A 4 11.90 -4.08 4.71
C PRO A 4 10.79 -3.18 4.14
N LEU A 5 9.80 -3.81 3.52
CA LEU A 5 8.70 -3.09 2.89
C LEU A 5 7.79 -2.48 3.96
N ALA A 6 7.57 -1.17 3.89
CA ALA A 6 6.66 -0.46 4.79
C ALA A 6 5.20 -0.94 4.63
N PRO A 7 4.33 -0.77 5.65
CA PRO A 7 2.92 -1.15 5.58
C PRO A 7 2.20 -0.52 4.38
N TYR A 8 2.55 0.75 4.10
CA TYR A 8 2.07 1.50 2.95
C TYR A 8 2.43 0.83 1.62
N MET A 9 3.61 0.23 1.49
CA MET A 9 4.01 -0.46 0.24
C MET A 9 3.19 -1.72 -0.01
N PHE A 10 2.81 -2.46 1.04
CA PHE A 10 1.88 -3.59 0.91
C PHE A 10 0.49 -3.13 0.49
N PHE A 11 0.00 -2.04 1.10
CA PHE A 11 -1.28 -1.44 0.71
C PHE A 11 -1.26 -0.98 -0.75
N CYS A 12 -0.21 -0.27 -1.16
CA CYS A 12 -0.02 0.16 -2.54
C CYS A 12 0.07 -1.01 -3.50
N LYS A 13 0.81 -2.09 -3.22
CA LYS A 13 0.85 -3.27 -4.11
C LYS A 13 -0.53 -3.92 -4.29
N ALA A 14 -1.29 -4.07 -3.21
CA ALA A 14 -2.61 -4.69 -3.24
C ALA A 14 -3.66 -3.79 -3.93
N ASN A 15 -3.63 -2.49 -3.66
CA ASN A 15 -4.63 -1.55 -4.15
C ASN A 15 -4.27 -0.93 -5.50
N ARG A 16 -2.99 -0.76 -5.84
CA ARG A 16 -2.56 -0.25 -7.15
C ARG A 16 -3.14 -1.08 -8.28
N LYS A 17 -3.10 -2.41 -8.18
CA LYS A 17 -3.72 -3.29 -9.18
C LYS A 17 -5.23 -3.03 -9.33
N LYS A 18 -5.94 -2.83 -8.21
CA LYS A 18 -7.38 -2.49 -8.23
C LYS A 18 -7.62 -1.10 -8.81
N VAL A 19 -6.85 -0.09 -8.41
CA VAL A 19 -7.00 1.30 -8.86
C VAL A 19 -6.68 1.44 -10.33
N VAL A 20 -5.61 0.78 -10.82
CA VAL A 20 -5.28 0.70 -12.26
C VAL A 20 -6.38 0.00 -13.03
N LYS A 21 -6.94 -1.10 -12.50
CA LYS A 21 -8.04 -1.80 -13.17
C LYS A 21 -9.32 -0.96 -13.22
N GLN A 22 -9.59 -0.17 -12.19
CA GLN A 22 -10.72 0.78 -12.14
C GLN A 22 -10.46 2.05 -12.96
N ASN A 23 -9.20 2.46 -13.11
CA ASN A 23 -8.78 3.67 -13.79
C ASN A 23 -7.59 3.35 -14.71
N PRO A 24 -7.83 2.63 -15.82
CA PRO A 24 -6.76 2.26 -16.75
C PRO A 24 -6.11 3.49 -17.39
N SER A 25 -6.83 4.61 -17.47
CA SER A 25 -6.35 5.89 -18.01
C SER A 25 -5.62 6.76 -16.98
N ALA A 26 -5.60 6.39 -15.69
CA ALA A 26 -4.93 7.19 -14.67
C ALA A 26 -3.41 6.95 -14.69
N THR A 27 -2.64 8.03 -14.59
CA THR A 27 -1.18 7.96 -14.54
C THR A 27 -0.68 7.42 -13.21
N PHE A 28 0.53 6.88 -13.19
CA PHE A 28 1.13 6.36 -11.95
C PHE A 28 1.16 7.39 -10.82
N GLY A 29 1.39 8.66 -11.13
CA GLY A 29 1.34 9.77 -10.15
C GLY A 29 -0.05 9.97 -9.55
N GLN A 30 -1.11 9.95 -10.38
CA GLN A 30 -2.50 10.06 -9.91
C GLN A 30 -2.89 8.87 -9.04
N ILE A 31 -2.49 7.66 -9.44
CA ILE A 31 -2.73 6.43 -8.67
C ILE A 31 -2.01 6.51 -7.32
N GLY A 32 -0.76 6.98 -7.29
CA GLY A 32 -0.01 7.20 -6.06
C GLY A 32 -0.71 8.19 -5.12
N ARG A 33 -1.24 9.29 -5.67
CA ARG A 33 -1.99 10.30 -4.91
C ARG A 33 -3.29 9.72 -4.32
N LEU A 34 -4.06 9.01 -5.13
CA LEU A 34 -5.28 8.30 -4.72
C LEU A 34 -5.01 7.27 -3.61
N LEU A 35 -3.93 6.50 -3.75
CA LEU A 35 -3.52 5.52 -2.75
C LEU A 35 -3.06 6.18 -1.44
N GLY A 36 -2.34 7.30 -1.52
CA GLY A 36 -1.95 8.09 -0.36
C GLY A 36 -3.16 8.65 0.39
N THR A 37 -4.11 9.24 -0.32
CA THR A 37 -5.36 9.74 0.28
C THR A 37 -6.17 8.60 0.91
N ARG A 38 -6.34 7.47 0.21
CA ARG A 38 -7.00 6.29 0.77
C ARG A 38 -6.28 5.81 2.03
N TRP A 39 -4.96 5.67 1.98
CA TRP A 39 -4.17 5.24 3.13
C TRP A 39 -4.33 6.16 4.34
N ASN A 40 -4.33 7.48 4.13
CA ASN A 40 -4.57 8.43 5.20
C ASN A 40 -5.99 8.31 5.79
N GLY A 41 -7.00 8.03 4.95
CA GLY A 41 -8.37 7.77 5.38
C GLY A 41 -8.65 6.38 5.97
N LEU A 42 -7.72 5.42 5.86
CA LEU A 42 -7.90 4.09 6.48
C LEU A 42 -7.82 4.19 8.00
N THR A 43 -8.69 3.44 8.66
CA THR A 43 -8.66 3.30 10.12
C THR A 43 -7.47 2.45 10.59
N PRO A 44 -7.06 2.56 11.86
CA PRO A 44 -5.99 1.74 12.44
C PRO A 44 -6.23 0.24 12.24
N ASN A 45 -7.50 -0.20 12.33
CA ASN A 45 -7.90 -1.59 12.13
C ASN A 45 -7.65 -2.07 10.69
N GLN A 46 -7.89 -1.22 9.69
CA GLN A 46 -7.61 -1.54 8.29
C GLN A 46 -6.10 -1.50 8.00
N LYS A 47 -5.34 -0.66 8.70
CA LYS A 47 -3.87 -0.61 8.61
C LYS A 47 -3.19 -1.79 9.29
N LYS A 48 -3.79 -2.33 10.36
CA LYS A 48 -3.30 -3.46 11.18
C LYS A 48 -2.77 -4.64 10.37
N PRO A 49 -3.52 -5.24 9.42
CA PRO A 49 -3.02 -6.36 8.63
C PRO A 49 -1.81 -5.99 7.76
N TYR A 50 -1.73 -4.75 7.26
CA TYR A 50 -0.57 -4.29 6.50
C TYR A 50 0.65 -4.03 7.40
N GLN A 51 0.42 -3.54 8.62
CA GLN A 51 1.47 -3.39 9.63
C GLN A 51 2.02 -4.74 10.07
N THR A 52 1.17 -5.74 10.33
CA THR A 52 1.60 -7.10 10.65
C THR A 52 2.40 -7.72 9.50
N LYS A 53 1.95 -7.56 8.26
CA LYS A 53 2.70 -8.03 7.07
C LYS A 53 4.06 -7.36 6.95
N SER A 54 4.11 -6.04 7.15
CA SER A 54 5.36 -5.27 7.16
C SER A 54 6.30 -5.67 8.29
N ALA A 55 5.77 -5.89 9.50
CA ALA A 55 6.55 -6.34 10.65
C ALA A 55 7.11 -7.75 10.45
N HIS A 56 6.34 -8.65 9.85
CA HIS A 56 6.79 -10.00 9.50
C HIS A 56 7.87 -9.95 8.41
N ASP A 57 7.71 -9.12 7.39
CA ASP A 57 8.73 -8.90 6.35
C ASP A 57 10.01 -8.29 6.96
N LYS A 58 9.86 -7.32 7.87
CA LYS A 58 10.97 -6.74 8.64
C LYS A 58 11.72 -7.74 9.49
N LYS A 59 11.06 -8.80 9.98
CA LYS A 59 11.69 -9.84 10.79
C LYS A 59 12.44 -10.88 9.95
N ARG A 60 12.18 -10.93 8.64
CA ARG A 60 12.79 -11.86 7.69
C ARG A 60 14.07 -11.32 7.04
N TYR A 61 14.36 -10.04 7.25
CA TYR A 61 15.56 -9.33 6.80
C TYR A 61 16.35 -8.83 8.00
#